data_AF-A0A2I0FYF8-F1
#
_entry.id   AF-A0A2I0FYF8-F1
#
_cell.length_a   1.000
_cell.length_b   1.000
_cell.length_c   1.000
_cell.angle_alpha   90.00
_cell.angle_beta   90.00
_cell.angle_gamma   90.00
#
_symmetry.space_group_name_H-M   'P 1'
#
loop_
_entity.id
_entity.type
_entity.pdbx_description
1 polymer ?
#
loop_
_entity_poly.entity_id
_entity_poly.type
_entity_poly.pdbx_seq_one_letter_code
_entity_poly.pdbx_strand_id
1 'polypeptide(L)'
;MTGNVNLTIKIDPALKELLKTIALENQTSISAEVSKRLEASLKASDAAKVDSQDVAEDEATTLTAAEVKQLRSLIKKKKKK
;
A
#
# COMPACT_ATOMS: atom_id res chain seq x y z
N MET A 1 11.20 -16.96 26.98
CA MET A 1 11.68 -15.88 27.87
C MET A 1 11.17 -14.55 27.33
N THR A 2 10.11 -13.98 27.89
CA THR A 2 9.61 -12.66 27.46
C THR A 2 10.26 -11.59 28.32
N GLY A 3 11.52 -11.28 28.02
CA GLY A 3 12.20 -10.13 28.62
C GLY A 3 11.59 -8.86 28.04
N ASN A 4 10.68 -8.23 28.76
CA ASN A 4 10.15 -6.93 28.34
C ASN A 4 11.27 -5.90 28.44
N VAL A 5 11.63 -5.28 27.31
CA VAL A 5 12.62 -4.21 27.23
C VAL A 5 11.88 -2.88 27.34
N ASN A 6 12.27 -2.04 28.30
CA ASN A 6 11.69 -0.71 28.46
C ASN A 6 12.45 0.29 27.58
N LEU A 7 11.76 0.90 26.62
CA LEU A 7 12.30 1.92 25.74
C LEU A 7 11.69 3.29 26.08
N THR A 8 12.54 4.30 26.28
CA THR A 8 12.09 5.69 26.42
C THR A 8 12.29 6.43 25.10
N ILE A 9 11.20 6.95 24.52
CA ILE A 9 11.23 7.68 23.25
C ILE A 9 10.82 9.13 23.49
N LYS A 10 11.62 10.07 22.98
CA LYS A 10 11.21 11.48 22.89
C LYS A 10 10.34 11.65 21.66
N ILE A 11 9.08 12.02 21.86
CA ILE A 11 8.10 12.27 20.81
C ILE A 11 7.46 13.64 20.99
N ASP A 12 7.02 14.21 19.88
CA ASP A 12 6.33 15.49 19.87
C ASP A 12 5.00 15.41 20.66
N PRO A 13 4.56 16.48 21.35
CA PRO A 13 3.33 16.47 22.13
C PRO A 13 2.10 16.15 21.29
N ALA A 14 2.05 16.66 20.05
CA ALA A 14 0.96 16.40 19.11
C ALA A 14 0.85 14.90 18.77
N LEU A 15 1.98 14.23 18.57
CA LEU A 15 2.04 12.78 18.32
C LEU A 15 1.59 11.98 19.54
N LYS A 16 1.92 12.43 20.75
CA LYS A 16 1.47 11.78 22.00
C LYS A 16 -0.06 11.84 22.15
N GLU A 17 -0.69 12.95 21.81
CA GLU A 17 -2.16 13.08 21.86
C GLU A 17 -2.83 12.21 20.81
N LEU A 18 -2.30 12.16 19.58
CA LEU A 18 -2.80 11.24 18.54
C LEU A 18 -2.67 9.77 18.95
N LEU A 19 -1.55 9.38 19.57
CA LEU A 19 -1.38 8.02 20.06
C LEU A 19 -2.36 7.69 21.19
N LYS A 20 -2.68 8.66 22.07
CA LYS A 20 -3.73 8.48 23.08
C LYS A 20 -5.10 8.27 22.46
N THR A 21 -5.48 9.06 21.46
CA THR A 21 -6.81 8.92 20.83
C THR A 21 -6.94 7.57 20.14
N ILE A 22 -5.91 7.13 19.42
CA ILE A 22 -5.89 5.82 18.74
C ILE A 22 -5.91 4.68 19.77
N ALA A 23 -5.14 4.80 20.85
CA ALA A 23 -5.13 3.81 21.92
C ALA A 23 -6.51 3.67 22.58
N LEU A 24 -7.21 4.79 22.81
CA LEU A 24 -8.56 4.81 23.36
C LEU A 24 -9.57 4.16 22.41
N GLU A 25 -9.50 4.49 21.11
CA GLU A 25 -10.34 3.90 20.06
C GLU A 25 -10.15 2.38 19.96
N ASN A 26 -8.89 1.92 20.01
CA ASN A 26 -8.55 0.50 19.92
C ASN A 26 -8.67 -0.24 21.27
N GLN A 27 -9.09 0.43 22.35
CA GLN A 27 -9.13 -0.10 23.72
C GLN A 27 -7.81 -0.76 24.18
N THR A 28 -6.69 -0.22 23.73
CA THR A 28 -5.36 -0.71 24.07
C THR A 28 -4.57 0.33 24.86
N SER A 29 -3.50 -0.10 25.53
CA SER A 29 -2.58 0.85 26.14
C SER A 29 -1.75 1.55 25.06
N ILE A 30 -1.32 2.78 25.34
CA ILE A 30 -0.45 3.56 24.43
C ILE A 30 0.80 2.74 24.04
N SER A 31 1.40 2.04 25.00
CA SER A 31 2.59 1.21 24.75
C SER A 31 2.29 0.04 23.79
N ALA A 32 1.14 -0.61 23.95
CA ALA A 32 0.72 -1.71 23.09
C ALA A 32 0.43 -1.25 21.66
N GLU A 33 -0.25 -0.10 21.48
CA GLU A 33 -0.52 0.46 20.16
C GLU A 33 0.77 0.90 19.46
N VAL A 34 1.69 1.54 20.18
CA VAL A 34 3.01 1.92 19.64
C VAL A 34 3.79 0.68 19.20
N SER A 35 3.80 -0.38 20.02
CA SER A 35 4.49 -1.63 19.69
C SER A 35 3.89 -2.29 18.46
N LYS A 36 2.56 -2.39 18.39
CA LYS A 36 1.83 -2.94 17.24
C LYS A 36 2.12 -2.17 15.96
N ARG A 37 2.16 -0.83 16.03
CA ARG A 37 2.43 0.02 14.86
C ARG A 37 3.89 -0.04 14.42
N LEU A 38 4.82 -0.17 15.35
CA LEU A 38 6.24 -0.44 15.05
C LEU A 38 6.41 -1.81 14.39
N GLU A 39 5.78 -2.86 14.93
CA GLU A 39 5.79 -4.19 14.31
C GLU A 39 5.21 -4.17 12.90
N ALA A 40 4.07 -3.50 12.70
CA ALA A 40 3.46 -3.34 11.38
C ALA A 40 4.39 -2.57 10.43
N SER A 41 5.04 -1.50 10.90
CA SER A 41 5.98 -0.72 10.09
C SER A 41 7.22 -1.52 9.70
N LEU A 42 7.75 -2.35 10.60
CA LEU A 42 8.91 -3.20 10.32
C LEU A 42 8.52 -4.33 9.35
N LYS A 43 7.37 -4.98 9.54
CA LYS A 43 6.84 -6.02 8.63
C LYS A 43 6.49 -5.46 7.24
N ALA A 44 5.97 -4.23 7.16
CA ALA A 44 5.66 -3.58 5.90
C ALA A 44 6.92 -3.26 5.07
N SER A 45 8.08 -3.07 5.72
CA SER A 45 9.35 -2.89 5.01
C SER A 45 9.79 -4.14 4.24
N ASP A 46 9.42 -5.34 4.69
CA ASP A 46 9.74 -6.59 3.99
C ASP A 46 8.82 -6.81 2.77
N ALA A 47 7.58 -6.29 2.80
CA ALA A 47 6.63 -6.41 1.70
C ALA A 47 7.00 -5.55 0.47
N ALA A 48 7.94 -4.60 0.62
CA ALA A 48 8.41 -3.76 -0.47
C ALA A 48 9.60 -4.35 -1.24
N LYS A 49 10.00 -5.60 -0.97
CA LYS A 49 10.83 -6.37 -1.91
C LYS A 49 9.92 -7.01 -2.96
N VAL A 50 9.24 -6.15 -3.72
CA VAL A 50 8.64 -6.57 -4.99
C VAL A 50 9.81 -7.00 -5.85
N ASP A 51 10.05 -8.30 -5.91
CA ASP A 51 10.92 -8.92 -6.89
C ASP A 51 10.30 -8.65 -8.26
N SER A 52 10.64 -7.50 -8.87
CA SER A 52 10.24 -7.15 -10.24
C SER A 52 11.08 -7.95 -11.24
N GLN A 53 11.22 -9.26 -11.02
CA GLN A 53 11.84 -10.24 -11.91
C GLN A 53 10.80 -11.03 -12.72
N ASP A 54 9.60 -10.50 -12.87
CA ASP A 54 8.66 -11.06 -13.84
C ASP A 54 9.10 -10.62 -15.25
N VAL A 55 9.84 -11.51 -15.94
CA VAL A 55 10.24 -11.39 -17.35
C VAL A 55 9.25 -12.20 -18.21
N ALA A 56 7.98 -12.14 -17.87
CA ALA A 56 6.93 -12.65 -18.73
C ALA A 56 6.53 -11.53 -19.70
N GLU A 57 6.85 -11.69 -20.98
CA GLU A 57 6.12 -10.97 -22.02
C GLU A 57 4.70 -11.56 -22.03
N ASP A 58 3.74 -10.88 -21.40
CA ASP A 58 2.33 -11.12 -21.68
C ASP A 58 2.14 -10.97 -23.19
N GLU A 59 1.94 -12.08 -23.90
CA GLU A 59 1.57 -12.07 -25.31
C GLU A 59 0.28 -11.25 -25.41
N ALA A 60 0.43 -9.97 -25.75
CA ALA A 60 -0.69 -9.07 -25.93
C ALA A 60 -1.62 -9.72 -26.95
N THR A 61 -2.81 -10.11 -26.49
CA THR A 61 -3.81 -10.74 -27.32
C THR A 61 -4.04 -9.87 -28.54
N THR A 62 -3.75 -10.43 -29.72
CA THR A 62 -3.95 -9.70 -30.97
C THR A 62 -5.40 -9.28 -31.05
N LEU A 63 -5.65 -7.98 -31.27
CA LEU A 63 -7.00 -7.43 -31.36
C LEU A 63 -7.84 -8.25 -32.34
N THR A 64 -9.03 -8.64 -31.91
CA THR A 64 -9.97 -9.39 -32.74
C THR A 64 -10.46 -8.52 -33.91
N ALA A 65 -10.88 -9.15 -35.01
CA ALA A 65 -11.36 -8.42 -36.20
C ALA A 65 -12.52 -7.46 -35.89
N ALA A 66 -13.34 -7.77 -34.88
CA ALA A 66 -14.41 -6.92 -34.39
C ALA A 66 -13.86 -5.64 -33.75
N GLU A 67 -12.86 -5.75 -32.88
CA GLU A 67 -12.21 -4.62 -32.21
C GLU A 67 -11.46 -3.73 -33.20
N VAL A 68 -10.75 -4.32 -34.17
CA VAL A 68 -10.10 -3.58 -35.26
C VAL A 68 -11.13 -2.79 -36.07
N LYS A 69 -12.32 -3.36 -36.34
CA LYS A 69 -13.40 -2.67 -37.05
C LYS A 69 -13.96 -1.50 -36.24
N GLN A 70 -14.13 -1.67 -34.93
CA GLN A 70 -14.55 -0.60 -34.02
C GLN A 70 -13.53 0.54 -33.99
N LEU A 71 -12.23 0.24 -33.85
CA LEU A 71 -11.16 1.25 -33.87
C LEU A 71 -11.15 2.03 -35.19
N ARG A 72 -11.24 1.35 -36.34
CA ARG A 72 -11.35 2.01 -37.66
C ARG A 72 -12.56 2.95 -37.73
N SER A 73 -13.69 2.55 -37.16
CA SER A 73 -14.89 3.38 -37.15
C SER A 73 -14.72 4.66 -36.31
N LEU A 74 -14.07 4.55 -35.15
CA LEU A 74 -13.82 5.67 -34.24
C LEU A 74 -12.82 6.66 -34.85
N ILE A 75 -11.75 6.16 -35.50
CA ILE A 75 -10.76 6.99 -36.20
C ILE A 75 -11.41 7.71 -37.38
N LYS A 76 -12.24 7.02 -38.18
CA LYS A 76 -12.97 7.64 -39.30
C LYS A 76 -13.96 8.71 -38.83
N LYS A 77 -14.61 8.51 -37.68
CA LYS A 77 -15.48 9.52 -37.07
C LYS A 77 -14.69 10.74 -36.59
N LYS A 78 -13.50 10.55 -36.01
CA LYS A 78 -12.62 11.66 -35.58
C LYS A 78 -12.02 12.45 -36.73
N LYS A 79 -11.66 11.81 -37.85
CA LYS A 79 -11.11 12.49 -39.06
C LYS A 79 -12.12 13.33 -39.84
N LYS A 80 -13.41 13.30 -39.47
CA LYS A 80 -14.49 14.03 -40.13
C LYS A 80 -14.83 15.38 -39.45
N LYS A 81 -13.93 15.87 -38.60
CA LYS A 81 -13.93 17.23 -38.06
C LYS A 81 -12.59 17.89 -38.33
#